data_AF-A0AAX4JUQ7-F1
#
_entry.id   AF-A0AAX4JUQ7-F1
#
_cell.length_a   1.000
_cell.length_b   1.000
_cell.length_c   1.000
_cell.angle_alpha   90.00
_cell.angle_beta   90.00
_cell.angle_gamma   90.00
#
_symmetry.space_group_name_H-M   'P 1'
#
loop_
_entity.id
_entity.type
_entity.pdbx_description
1 polymer ?
#
loop_
_entity_poly.entity_id
_entity_poly.type
_entity_poly.pdbx_seq_one_letter_code
_entity_poly.pdbx_strand_id
1 'polypeptide(L)'
;MDYLTILSTQFLILFPSPIALPHTSLHSHQSATDSPISSPITPTQSSISLQPTPTTLPLSSLVYNETNCAYYLIHHVTNTTQPFSYVDMDKNLAIEIEVVVWKEIDRVKMFVRALGEWFNHIHHIKISENDLAQLAGRFGLGLGSEGSEKDELHHQNQEDKSRKLRQINDYGNPDNHNEYSSSTGNEVML
;
A
#
# COMPACT_ATOMS: atom_id res chain seq x y z
N MET A 1 8.86 21.85 3.81
CA MET A 1 7.53 22.26 3.33
C MET A 1 6.86 23.12 4.38
N ASP A 2 6.16 24.17 4.00
CA ASP A 2 5.29 24.93 4.91
C ASP A 2 3.92 24.25 5.06
N TYR A 3 3.14 24.69 6.06
CA TYR A 3 1.86 24.08 6.42
C TYR A 3 0.84 24.03 5.27
N LEU A 4 0.69 25.14 4.51
CA LEU A 4 -0.28 25.21 3.41
C LEU A 4 0.16 24.37 2.21
N THR A 5 1.45 24.32 1.94
CA THR A 5 2.00 23.40 0.94
C THR A 5 1.68 21.95 1.31
N ILE A 6 1.82 21.57 2.59
CA ILE A 6 1.54 20.19 3.03
C ILE A 6 0.06 19.84 2.84
N LEU A 7 -0.84 20.71 3.29
CA LEU A 7 -2.28 20.45 3.14
C LEU A 7 -2.73 20.34 1.69
N SER A 8 -2.07 21.05 0.77
CA SER A 8 -2.48 21.10 -0.64
C SER A 8 -1.86 20.02 -1.52
N THR A 9 -0.61 19.61 -1.26
CA THR A 9 0.12 18.69 -2.16
C THR A 9 0.32 17.28 -1.61
N GLN A 10 0.15 17.08 -0.30
CA GLN A 10 0.47 15.78 0.29
C GLN A 10 -0.70 14.83 0.23
N PHE A 11 -0.37 13.55 0.05
CA PHE A 11 -1.30 12.45 0.11
C PHE A 11 -0.99 11.61 1.34
N LEU A 12 -2.04 11.06 1.95
CA LEU A 12 -1.91 10.11 3.05
C LEU A 12 -2.30 8.72 2.57
N ILE A 13 -1.49 7.74 2.97
CA ILE A 13 -1.80 6.33 2.82
C ILE A 13 -2.58 5.91 4.07
N LEU A 14 -3.85 5.56 3.85
CA LEU A 14 -4.77 5.02 4.83
C LEU A 14 -4.75 3.50 4.79
N PHE A 15 -5.05 2.86 5.91
CA PHE A 15 -4.92 1.41 6.10
C PHE A 15 -3.54 0.86 5.70
N PRO A 16 -2.42 1.51 6.07
CA PRO A 16 -1.10 1.02 5.68
C PRO A 16 -0.82 -0.36 6.30
N SER A 17 -0.15 -1.22 5.54
CA SER A 17 0.36 -2.49 6.06
C SER A 17 1.28 -2.22 7.25
N PRO A 18 1.21 -3.00 8.34
CA PRO A 18 2.04 -2.77 9.54
C PRO A 18 3.56 -2.75 9.27
N ILE A 19 3.98 -3.40 8.18
CA ILE A 19 5.39 -3.49 7.75
C ILE A 19 5.85 -2.21 7.04
N ALA A 20 4.93 -1.44 6.45
CA ALA A 20 5.24 -0.26 5.62
C ALA A 20 5.40 1.03 6.42
N LEU A 21 5.07 1.02 7.72
CA LEU A 21 5.19 2.20 8.57
C LEU A 21 6.64 2.33 9.07
N PRO A 22 7.21 3.55 9.12
CA PRO A 22 8.50 3.76 9.75
C PRO A 22 8.42 3.24 11.19
N HIS A 23 9.37 2.37 11.56
CA HIS A 23 9.43 1.73 12.87
C HIS A 23 9.56 2.80 13.97
N THR A 24 8.44 3.36 14.40
CA THR A 24 8.37 4.08 15.65
C THR A 24 8.39 2.98 16.70
N SER A 25 9.54 2.80 17.33
CA SER A 25 9.67 2.03 18.56
C SER A 25 8.86 2.73 19.64
N LEU A 26 7.53 2.62 19.56
CA LEU A 26 6.63 2.94 20.65
C LEU A 26 7.00 1.97 21.76
N HIS A 27 7.81 2.49 22.68
CA HIS A 27 8.13 1.91 23.96
C HIS A 27 6.81 1.77 24.73
N SER A 28 6.09 0.69 24.43
CA SER A 28 5.01 0.20 25.27
C SER A 28 5.68 -0.34 26.52
N HIS A 29 5.85 0.53 27.52
CA HIS A 29 6.18 0.09 28.87
C HIS A 29 4.98 -0.68 29.42
N GLN A 30 4.87 -1.95 29.00
CA GLN A 30 4.08 -2.95 29.67
C GLN A 30 4.67 -3.11 31.06
N SER A 31 4.12 -2.36 32.01
CA SER A 31 4.38 -2.53 33.43
C SER A 31 3.65 -3.81 33.82
N ALA A 32 4.39 -4.92 33.86
CA ALA A 32 3.93 -6.14 34.50
C ALA A 32 3.62 -5.83 35.97
N THR A 33 2.34 -5.85 36.33
CA THR A 33 1.92 -5.95 37.73
C THR A 33 0.84 -7.02 37.81
N ASP A 34 1.22 -8.09 38.50
CA ASP A 34 0.41 -9.26 38.84
C ASP A 34 -0.91 -8.87 39.49
N SER A 35 -2.03 -9.41 38.97
CA SER A 35 -3.25 -9.62 39.76
C SER A 35 -4.11 -10.75 39.16
N PRO A 36 -4.72 -11.60 40.00
CA PRO A 36 -5.28 -12.88 39.59
C PRO A 36 -6.76 -12.82 39.19
N ILE A 37 -7.12 -13.75 38.30
CA ILE A 37 -8.40 -14.50 38.22
C ILE A 37 -9.70 -13.71 38.52
N SER A 38 -10.38 -13.32 37.44
CA SER A 38 -11.78 -13.72 37.15
C SER A 38 -12.26 -12.98 35.89
N SER A 39 -11.92 -13.52 34.71
CA SER A 39 -12.47 -12.99 33.45
C SER A 39 -13.78 -13.72 33.12
N PRO A 40 -14.88 -13.00 32.80
CA PRO A 40 -16.06 -13.63 32.23
C PRO A 40 -15.67 -14.26 30.88
N ILE A 41 -16.16 -15.48 30.64
CA ILE A 41 -16.03 -16.17 29.35
C ILE A 41 -16.91 -15.43 28.35
N THR A 42 -16.36 -14.41 27.69
CA THR A 42 -16.99 -13.76 26.54
C THR A 42 -17.01 -14.78 25.40
N PRO A 43 -18.14 -14.97 24.69
CA PRO A 43 -18.16 -15.86 23.54
C PRO A 43 -17.16 -15.35 22.52
N THR A 44 -16.28 -16.23 22.08
CA THR A 44 -15.39 -16.02 20.93
C THR A 44 -16.26 -15.86 19.68
N GLN A 45 -16.84 -14.68 19.50
CA GLN A 45 -17.29 -14.26 18.19
C GLN A 45 -16.03 -14.19 17.35
N SER A 46 -15.96 -15.06 16.36
CA SER A 46 -14.99 -14.99 15.27
C SER A 46 -15.13 -13.62 14.62
N SER A 47 -14.43 -12.62 15.14
CA SER A 47 -14.36 -11.27 14.59
C SER A 47 -13.77 -11.42 13.20
N ILE A 48 -14.58 -11.14 12.19
CA ILE A 48 -14.12 -11.06 10.82
C ILE A 48 -13.05 -9.96 10.83
N SER A 49 -11.79 -10.33 10.70
CA SER A 49 -10.71 -9.36 10.69
C SER A 49 -10.76 -8.60 9.38
N LEU A 50 -11.47 -7.47 9.36
CA LEU A 50 -11.43 -6.51 8.25
C LEU A 50 -9.99 -6.04 8.10
N GLN A 51 -9.34 -6.46 7.02
CA GLN A 51 -8.02 -5.97 6.61
C GLN A 51 -8.20 -5.22 5.28
N PRO A 52 -8.59 -3.94 5.32
CA PRO A 52 -8.70 -3.14 4.12
C PRO A 52 -7.34 -3.05 3.42
N THR A 53 -7.37 -3.02 2.10
CA THR A 53 -6.15 -2.74 1.34
C THR A 53 -5.77 -1.25 1.52
N PRO A 54 -4.45 -0.93 1.57
CA PRO A 54 -4.00 0.44 1.63
C PRO A 54 -4.60 1.29 0.51
N THR A 55 -4.96 2.52 0.82
CA THR A 55 -5.47 3.48 -0.17
C THR A 55 -4.90 4.87 0.07
N THR A 56 -4.67 5.61 -1.00
CA THR A 56 -4.01 6.91 -0.95
C THR A 56 -5.02 8.02 -1.23
N LEU A 57 -5.14 8.99 -0.33
CA LEU A 57 -6.06 10.12 -0.48
C LEU A 57 -5.37 11.47 -0.26
N PRO A 58 -5.76 12.53 -0.99
CA PRO A 58 -5.25 13.88 -0.75
C PRO A 58 -5.57 14.34 0.68
N LEU A 59 -4.59 14.93 1.35
CA LEU A 59 -4.78 15.46 2.70
C LEU A 59 -5.87 16.54 2.74
N SER A 60 -5.92 17.41 1.72
CA SER A 60 -6.97 18.42 1.57
C SER A 60 -8.38 17.82 1.55
N SER A 61 -8.60 16.73 0.81
CA SER A 61 -9.90 16.06 0.76
C SER A 61 -10.30 15.50 2.13
N LEU A 62 -9.35 14.89 2.84
CA LEU A 62 -9.59 14.32 4.17
C LEU A 62 -9.92 15.39 5.22
N VAL A 63 -9.39 16.60 5.07
CA VAL A 63 -9.63 17.72 6.01
C VAL A 63 -10.92 18.47 5.69
N TYR A 64 -11.18 18.75 4.42
CA TYR A 64 -12.27 19.64 4.01
C TYR A 64 -13.52 18.92 3.49
N ASN A 65 -13.45 17.62 3.23
CA ASN A 65 -14.54 16.85 2.64
C ASN A 65 -14.70 15.46 3.27
N GLU A 66 -14.71 15.43 4.61
CA GLU A 66 -14.76 14.21 5.43
C GLU A 66 -15.91 13.28 5.04
N THR A 67 -17.11 13.83 4.80
CA THR A 67 -18.29 13.01 4.47
C THR A 67 -18.12 12.22 3.18
N ASN A 68 -17.59 12.85 2.12
CA ASN A 68 -17.37 12.16 0.85
C ASN A 68 -16.19 11.18 0.96
N CYS A 69 -15.16 11.52 1.73
CA CYS A 69 -14.06 10.58 2.03
C CYS A 69 -14.57 9.36 2.80
N ALA A 70 -15.40 9.54 3.82
CA ALA A 70 -16.00 8.44 4.58
C ALA A 70 -16.81 7.51 3.65
N TYR A 71 -17.66 8.09 2.81
CA TYR A 71 -18.43 7.33 1.82
C TYR A 71 -17.53 6.52 0.86
N TYR A 72 -16.50 7.17 0.31
CA TYR A 72 -15.52 6.51 -0.55
C TYR A 72 -14.80 5.35 0.18
N LEU A 73 -14.35 5.58 1.41
CA LEU A 73 -13.62 4.59 2.21
C LEU A 73 -14.51 3.41 2.60
N ILE A 74 -15.78 3.62 2.96
CA ILE A 74 -16.74 2.55 3.24
C ILE A 74 -16.89 1.66 1.99
N HIS A 75 -17.08 2.28 0.82
CA HIS A 75 -17.20 1.54 -0.43
C HIS A 75 -15.89 0.80 -0.80
N HIS A 76 -14.73 1.44 -0.56
CA HIS A 76 -13.41 0.83 -0.77
C HIS A 76 -13.21 -0.41 0.12
N VAL A 77 -13.45 -0.29 1.42
CA VAL A 77 -13.34 -1.41 2.38
C VAL A 77 -14.31 -2.52 1.99
N THR A 78 -15.55 -2.18 1.66
CA THR A 78 -16.57 -3.17 1.26
C THR A 78 -16.12 -3.98 0.04
N ASN A 79 -15.63 -3.32 -1.00
CA ASN A 79 -15.21 -3.99 -2.24
C ASN A 79 -13.91 -4.78 -2.11
N THR A 80 -13.02 -4.37 -1.21
CA THR A 80 -11.71 -5.00 -1.02
C THR A 80 -11.76 -6.18 -0.05
N THR A 81 -12.70 -6.17 0.90
CA THR A 81 -12.87 -7.25 1.89
C THR A 81 -13.80 -8.36 1.42
N GLN A 82 -14.72 -8.11 0.48
CA GLN A 82 -15.58 -9.14 -0.11
C GLN A 82 -15.76 -8.98 -1.62
N PRO A 83 -14.99 -9.71 -2.46
CA PRO A 83 -15.13 -9.63 -3.91
C PRO A 83 -16.41 -10.29 -4.47
N PHE A 84 -17.20 -11.01 -3.66
CA PHE A 84 -18.38 -11.73 -4.14
C PHE A 84 -19.58 -11.65 -3.17
N SER A 85 -20.71 -11.16 -3.69
CA SER A 85 -22.06 -11.06 -3.09
C SER A 85 -22.43 -9.76 -2.37
N TYR A 86 -22.82 -8.75 -3.16
CA TYR A 86 -23.47 -7.50 -2.71
C TYR A 86 -24.89 -7.70 -2.14
N VAL A 87 -25.43 -8.92 -2.16
CA VAL A 87 -26.89 -9.14 -2.08
C VAL A 87 -27.43 -9.16 -0.65
N ASP A 88 -26.59 -9.28 0.38
CA ASP A 88 -27.03 -9.08 1.76
C ASP A 88 -25.82 -8.77 2.66
N MET A 89 -25.40 -7.51 2.68
CA MET A 89 -24.38 -7.10 3.63
C MET A 89 -24.99 -7.17 5.03
N ASP A 90 -24.48 -8.08 5.87
CA ASP A 90 -24.91 -8.18 7.26
C ASP A 90 -24.83 -6.79 7.90
N LYS A 91 -25.91 -6.35 8.55
CA LYS A 91 -25.97 -5.06 9.25
C LYS A 91 -24.81 -4.93 10.25
N ASN A 92 -24.40 -6.03 10.87
CA ASN A 92 -23.27 -6.04 11.79
C ASN A 92 -21.94 -5.73 11.07
N LEU A 93 -21.76 -6.29 9.87
CA LEU A 93 -20.58 -6.03 9.03
C LEU A 93 -20.54 -4.58 8.55
N ALA A 94 -21.69 -4.03 8.13
CA ALA A 94 -21.80 -2.64 7.73
C ALA A 94 -21.41 -1.68 8.87
N ILE A 95 -21.89 -1.95 10.09
CA ILE A 95 -21.50 -1.19 11.29
C ILE A 95 -20.00 -1.32 11.56
N GLU A 96 -19.45 -2.53 11.43
CA GLU A 96 -18.01 -2.76 11.66
C GLU A 96 -17.14 -1.97 10.68
N ILE A 97 -17.50 -1.98 9.39
CA ILE A 97 -16.81 -1.20 8.36
C ILE A 97 -16.89 0.29 8.64
N GLU A 98 -18.08 0.79 9.01
CA GLU A 98 -18.26 2.18 9.37
C GLU A 98 -17.35 2.56 10.55
N VAL A 99 -17.28 1.74 11.60
CA VAL A 99 -16.39 1.95 12.75
C VAL A 99 -14.92 1.97 12.32
N VAL A 100 -14.49 1.06 11.43
CA VAL A 100 -13.12 1.03 10.91
C VAL A 100 -12.79 2.32 10.14
N VAL A 101 -13.69 2.79 9.28
CA VAL A 101 -13.51 4.01 8.50
C VAL A 101 -13.47 5.25 9.39
N TRP A 102 -14.35 5.36 10.37
CA TRP A 102 -14.34 6.52 11.28
C TRP A 102 -13.10 6.54 12.18
N LYS A 103 -12.62 5.37 12.61
CA LYS A 103 -11.32 5.27 13.30
C LYS A 103 -10.19 5.78 12.41
N GLU A 104 -10.21 5.47 11.11
CA GLU A 104 -9.23 5.98 10.15
C GLU A 104 -9.24 7.50 10.04
N ILE A 105 -10.43 8.07 9.88
CA ILE A 105 -10.62 9.53 9.79
C ILE A 105 -10.16 10.22 11.09
N ASP A 106 -10.43 9.63 12.25
CA ASP A 106 -9.96 10.15 13.53
C ASP A 106 -8.42 10.17 13.61
N ARG A 107 -7.74 9.13 13.12
CA ARG A 107 -6.27 9.12 13.01
C ARG A 107 -5.76 10.28 12.17
N VAL A 108 -6.39 10.55 11.03
CA VAL A 108 -6.04 11.69 10.16
C VAL A 108 -6.24 13.02 10.90
N LYS A 109 -7.35 13.20 11.63
CA LYS A 109 -7.60 14.41 12.42
C LYS A 109 -6.53 14.62 13.49
N MET A 110 -6.14 13.56 14.19
CA MET A 110 -5.11 13.62 15.21
C MET A 110 -3.75 13.98 14.60
N PHE A 111 -3.42 13.44 13.44
CA PHE A 111 -2.23 13.84 12.68
C PHE A 111 -2.26 15.32 12.29
N VAL A 112 -3.37 15.82 11.74
CA VAL A 112 -3.51 17.23 11.32
C VAL A 112 -3.39 18.18 12.53
N ARG A 113 -3.94 17.82 13.69
CA ARG A 113 -3.77 18.59 14.93
C ARG A 113 -2.31 18.64 15.35
N ALA A 114 -1.63 17.49 15.38
CA ALA A 114 -0.21 17.43 15.73
C ALA A 114 0.67 18.20 14.73
N LEU A 115 0.30 18.20 13.45
CA LEU A 115 0.94 19.02 12.43
C LEU A 115 0.73 20.51 12.73
N GLY A 116 -0.49 20.94 13.05
CA GLY A 116 -0.77 22.31 13.46
C GLY A 116 0.02 22.72 14.71
N GLU A 117 0.11 21.84 15.71
CA GLU A 117 0.91 22.05 16.92
C GLU A 117 2.40 22.20 16.63
N TRP A 118 2.95 21.42 15.68
CA TRP A 118 4.35 21.52 15.25
C TRP A 118 4.70 22.92 14.76
N PHE A 119 3.84 23.49 13.90
CA PHE A 119 4.03 24.84 13.35
C PHE A 119 3.70 25.96 14.36
N ASN A 120 2.94 25.65 15.41
CA ASN A 120 2.59 26.63 16.45
C ASN A 120 3.63 26.68 17.59
N HIS A 121 4.21 25.55 17.98
CA HIS A 121 5.14 25.47 19.13
C HIS A 121 6.57 25.85 18.78
N ILE A 122 6.98 25.61 17.55
CA ILE A 122 8.35 25.87 17.13
C ILE A 122 8.29 26.98 16.10
N HIS A 123 9.16 27.98 16.18
CA HIS A 123 9.33 28.99 15.13
C HIS A 123 9.81 28.39 13.78
N HIS A 124 9.63 27.08 13.58
CA HIS A 124 9.84 26.38 12.32
C HIS A 124 8.75 26.75 11.33
N ILE A 125 9.13 27.56 10.35
CA ILE A 125 8.32 27.90 9.19
C ILE A 125 8.16 26.69 8.25
N LYS A 126 9.00 25.66 8.41
CA LYS A 126 9.08 24.51 7.50
C LYS A 126 9.37 23.21 8.27
N ILE A 127 8.81 22.11 7.79
CA ILE A 127 9.11 20.73 8.20
C ILE A 127 9.76 19.97 7.04
N SER A 128 10.69 19.05 7.29
CA SER A 128 11.24 18.20 6.24
C SER A 128 10.26 17.07 5.86
N GLU A 129 10.43 16.47 4.69
CA GLU A 129 9.58 15.34 4.26
C GLU A 129 9.75 14.12 5.17
N ASN A 130 10.98 13.84 5.62
CA ASN A 130 11.26 12.76 6.56
C ASN A 130 10.60 12.99 7.93
N ASP A 131 10.64 14.22 8.45
CA ASP A 131 9.98 14.54 9.72
C ASP A 131 8.45 14.46 9.59
N LEU A 132 7.91 14.87 8.44
CA LEU A 132 6.48 14.74 8.14
C LEU A 132 6.06 13.26 8.06
N ALA A 133 6.85 12.42 7.40
CA ALA A 133 6.60 10.99 7.30
C ALA A 133 6.69 10.30 8.68
N GLN A 134 7.66 10.68 9.52
CA GLN A 134 7.74 10.21 10.91
C GLN A 134 6.52 10.68 11.73
N LEU A 135 6.11 11.93 11.56
CA LEU A 135 4.92 12.45 12.25
C LEU A 135 3.66 11.67 11.85
N ALA A 136 3.45 11.42 10.55
CA ALA A 136 2.35 10.60 10.05
C ALA A 136 2.41 9.16 10.60
N GLY A 137 3.60 8.56 10.60
CA GLY A 137 3.84 7.21 11.12
C GLY A 137 3.47 7.05 12.60
N ARG A 138 3.64 8.08 13.43
CA ARG A 138 3.21 8.07 14.84
C ARG A 138 1.69 7.92 15.02
N PHE A 139 0.91 8.32 14.03
CA PHE A 139 -0.54 8.13 13.99
C PHE A 139 -0.96 6.92 13.17
N GLY A 140 0.00 6.07 12.74
CA GLY A 140 -0.27 4.89 11.94
C GLY A 140 -0.73 5.20 10.51
N LEU A 141 -0.27 6.33 9.96
CA LEU A 141 -0.54 6.78 8.59
C LEU A 141 0.75 6.75 7.77
N GLY A 142 0.65 6.45 6.48
CA GLY A 142 1.77 6.61 5.55
C GLY A 142 1.72 7.95 4.82
N LEU A 143 2.87 8.43 4.36
CA LEU A 143 2.94 9.58 3.46
C LEU A 143 3.04 9.07 2.02
N GLY A 144 2.13 9.48 1.15
CA GLY A 144 2.13 9.13 -0.26
C GLY A 144 2.86 10.19 -1.09
N SER A 145 3.67 9.74 -2.04
CA SER A 145 4.22 10.62 -3.08
C SER A 145 3.32 10.55 -4.32
N GLU A 146 3.02 11.71 -4.91
CA GLU A 146 2.26 11.82 -6.15
C GLU A 146 3.06 11.18 -7.30
N GLY A 147 2.88 9.87 -7.52
CA GLY A 147 3.56 9.12 -8.58
C GLY A 147 3.98 7.68 -8.26
N SER A 148 3.89 7.22 -7.01
CA SER A 148 4.45 5.91 -6.62
C SER A 148 3.63 4.68 -7.02
N GLU A 149 2.45 4.82 -7.64
CA GLU A 149 1.65 3.68 -8.10
C GLU A 149 2.26 2.91 -9.31
N LYS A 150 3.40 3.35 -9.86
CA LYS A 150 4.01 2.72 -11.06
C LYS A 150 5.31 1.96 -10.84
N ASP A 151 5.96 2.07 -9.68
CA ASP A 151 7.32 1.55 -9.53
C ASP A 151 7.41 0.10 -9.02
N GLU A 152 6.38 -0.42 -8.34
CA GLU A 152 6.38 -1.83 -7.90
C GLU A 152 6.10 -2.82 -9.06
N LEU A 153 5.37 -2.38 -10.11
CA LEU A 153 5.16 -3.20 -11.31
C LEU A 153 6.36 -3.24 -12.27
N HIS A 154 7.33 -2.33 -12.12
CA HIS A 154 8.49 -2.25 -13.00
C HIS A 154 9.67 -3.13 -12.55
N HIS A 155 9.83 -3.39 -11.25
CA HIS A 155 10.90 -4.29 -10.77
C HIS A 155 10.61 -5.76 -11.08
N GLN A 156 9.37 -6.21 -10.98
CA GLN A 156 9.04 -7.62 -11.21
C GLN A 156 9.09 -8.02 -12.69
N ASN A 157 8.79 -7.08 -13.59
CA ASN A 157 8.82 -7.33 -15.04
C ASN A 157 10.26 -7.32 -15.62
N GLN A 158 11.23 -6.73 -14.92
CA GLN A 158 12.62 -6.65 -15.38
C GLN A 158 13.43 -7.93 -15.06
N GLU A 159 13.12 -8.62 -13.96
CA GLU A 159 13.71 -9.93 -13.64
C GLU A 159 13.22 -11.04 -14.57
N ASP A 160 11.93 -11.04 -14.94
CA ASP A 160 11.36 -12.07 -15.82
C ASP A 160 11.89 -11.96 -17.26
N LYS A 161 12.10 -10.73 -17.76
CA LYS A 161 12.78 -10.51 -19.05
C LYS A 161 14.22 -10.99 -19.04
N SER A 162 14.93 -10.85 -17.92
CA SER A 162 16.33 -11.26 -17.78
C SER A 162 16.49 -12.78 -17.72
N ARG A 163 15.53 -13.50 -17.15
CA ARG A 163 15.49 -14.98 -17.18
C ARG A 163 15.20 -15.51 -18.59
N LYS A 164 14.30 -14.85 -19.33
CA LYS A 164 13.93 -15.25 -20.70
C LYS A 164 15.07 -15.05 -21.70
N LEU A 165 15.94 -14.05 -21.51
CA LEU A 165 17.12 -13.83 -22.36
C LEU A 165 18.28 -14.81 -22.10
N ARG A 166 18.38 -15.41 -20.91
CA ARG A 166 19.40 -16.45 -20.65
C ARG A 166 19.05 -17.80 -21.26
N GLN A 167 17.76 -18.08 -21.46
CA GLN A 167 17.31 -19.36 -22.03
C GLN A 167 17.50 -19.47 -23.55
N ILE A 168 17.71 -18.37 -24.26
CA ILE A 168 17.81 -18.36 -25.74
C ILE A 168 19.23 -18.69 -26.24
N ASN A 169 20.27 -18.50 -25.42
CA ASN A 169 21.65 -18.68 -25.87
C ASN A 169 22.21 -20.11 -25.74
N ASP A 170 21.44 -21.06 -25.18
CA ASP A 170 21.90 -22.44 -24.96
C ASP A 170 21.39 -23.46 -26.00
N TYR A 171 20.69 -23.02 -27.06
CA TYR A 171 20.25 -23.92 -28.13
C TYR A 171 20.99 -23.66 -29.44
N GLY A 172 22.01 -24.50 -29.68
CA GLY A 172 22.25 -25.09 -30.99
C GLY A 172 23.31 -24.44 -31.86
N ASN A 173 24.56 -24.85 -31.67
CA ASN A 173 25.54 -24.91 -32.75
C ASN A 173 25.64 -26.37 -33.25
N PRO A 174 24.88 -26.79 -34.28
CA PRO A 174 25.04 -28.10 -34.87
C PRO A 174 26.16 -28.10 -35.92
N ASP A 175 27.20 -28.87 -35.58
CA ASP A 175 28.09 -29.66 -36.43
C ASP A 175 27.98 -29.48 -37.94
N ASN A 176 29.02 -28.86 -38.49
CA ASN A 176 29.29 -28.80 -39.92
C ASN A 176 30.16 -30.01 -40.29
N HIS A 177 29.55 -31.09 -40.75
CA HIS A 177 30.25 -32.24 -41.33
C HIS A 177 29.56 -32.74 -42.60
N ASN A 178 30.40 -32.93 -43.62
CA ASN A 178 30.29 -33.88 -44.73
C ASN A 178 29.27 -33.57 -45.84
N GLU A 179 29.43 -34.00 -47.10
CA GLU A 179 30.54 -34.41 -47.98
C GLU A 179 29.83 -34.89 -49.27
N TYR A 180 30.54 -34.89 -50.41
CA TYR A 180 30.24 -35.63 -51.65
C TYR A 180 29.09 -35.23 -52.60
N SER A 181 29.54 -34.67 -53.73
CA SER A 181 29.44 -35.20 -55.11
C SER A 181 28.13 -35.77 -55.65
N SER A 182 27.69 -35.23 -56.79
CA SER A 182 27.49 -35.94 -58.08
C SER A 182 26.76 -35.01 -59.06
N SER A 183 27.32 -34.75 -60.24
CA SER A 183 27.06 -35.47 -61.49
C SER A 183 25.76 -35.08 -62.19
N THR A 184 25.90 -34.34 -63.29
CA THR A 184 25.09 -34.31 -64.54
C THR A 184 25.65 -33.11 -65.34
N GLY A 185 26.13 -33.19 -66.58
CA GLY A 185 25.74 -34.07 -67.69
C GLY A 185 24.87 -33.28 -68.67
N ASN A 186 25.44 -32.94 -69.84
CA ASN A 186 24.78 -32.57 -71.11
C ASN A 186 24.13 -31.15 -71.15
N GLU A 187 23.99 -30.40 -72.25
CA GLU A 187 24.21 -30.60 -73.69
C GLU A 187 23.98 -29.25 -74.45
N VAL A 188 24.59 -29.16 -75.65
CA VAL A 188 24.28 -28.40 -76.89
C VAL A 188 24.27 -26.85 -77.05
N MET A 189 24.82 -26.50 -78.24
CA MET A 189 24.40 -25.48 -79.24
C MET A 189 24.76 -24.01 -78.95
N LEU A 190 25.42 -23.25 -79.83
CA LEU A 190 25.68 -23.29 -81.28
C LEU A 190 27.05 -22.69 -81.59
#